data_AF-A0A432R2M7-F1
#
_entry.id   AF-A0A432R2M7-F1
#
_cell.length_a   1.000
_cell.length_b   1.000
_cell.length_c   1.000
_cell.angle_alpha   90.00
_cell.angle_beta   90.00
_cell.angle_gamma   90.00
#
_symmetry.space_group_name_H-M   'P 1'
#
loop_
_entity.id
_entity.type
_entity.pdbx_description
1 polymer ?
#
loop_
_entity_poly.entity_id
_entity_poly.type
_entity_poly.pdbx_seq_one_letter_code
_entity_poly.pdbx_strand_id
1 'polypeptide(L)'
;GRAQEIMLLLSEGMRSGKIPPLTVYVDGLAKEVSVIYENLLERELFNFYVQPAPRYEGLDFEEACRENLREADCIVATSGMLMEGTPSFLYAQLLSKRSSSTIIFSGYMVEESFGYRLLHDRDVLRSFRCQVERHHFSAHSDRGEIETIVERLAPKRVVFVHGYPTSFEHHGLNREVVRF
;
A
#
# COMPACT_ATOMS: atom_id res chain seq x y z
N GLY A 1 -7.03 -0.68 5.98
CA GLY A 1 -5.60 -0.27 5.91
C GLY A 1 -5.30 0.32 4.54
N ARG A 2 -4.02 0.61 4.22
CA ARG A 2 -3.65 1.24 2.93
C ARG A 2 -4.05 0.39 1.71
N ALA A 3 -3.98 -0.93 1.80
CA ALA A 3 -4.39 -1.82 0.70
C ALA A 3 -5.86 -1.57 0.32
N GLN A 4 -6.77 -1.52 1.30
CA GLN A 4 -8.19 -1.26 1.05
C GLN A 4 -8.44 0.15 0.51
N GLU A 5 -7.70 1.15 0.98
CA GLU A 5 -7.78 2.51 0.44
C GLU A 5 -7.38 2.53 -1.05
N ILE A 6 -6.27 1.88 -1.39
CA ILE A 6 -5.80 1.74 -2.78
C ILE A 6 -6.83 0.98 -3.63
N MET A 7 -7.42 -0.10 -3.12
CA MET A 7 -8.48 -0.84 -3.82
C MET A 7 -9.67 0.06 -4.16
N LEU A 8 -10.11 0.89 -3.21
CA LEU A 8 -11.21 1.84 -3.41
C LEU A 8 -10.84 2.94 -4.41
N LEU A 9 -9.63 3.52 -4.32
CA LEU A 9 -9.15 4.55 -5.25
C LEU A 9 -9.04 4.02 -6.68
N LEU A 10 -8.50 2.82 -6.85
CA LEU A 10 -8.40 2.16 -8.16
C LEU A 10 -9.80 1.89 -8.73
N SER A 11 -10.68 1.32 -7.91
CA SER A 11 -12.07 1.02 -8.30
C SER A 11 -12.81 2.29 -8.74
N GLU A 12 -12.72 3.37 -7.97
CA GLU A 12 -13.37 4.65 -8.30
C GLU A 12 -12.74 5.30 -9.54
N GLY A 13 -11.42 5.27 -9.66
CA GLY A 13 -10.71 5.77 -10.83
C GLY A 13 -11.15 5.07 -12.12
N MET A 14 -11.32 3.75 -12.08
CA MET A 14 -11.81 2.96 -13.23
C MET A 14 -13.30 3.20 -13.50
N ARG A 15 -14.15 3.20 -12.46
CA ARG A 15 -15.60 3.46 -12.59
C ARG A 15 -15.89 4.85 -13.16
N SER A 16 -15.12 5.86 -12.76
CA SER A 16 -15.26 7.23 -13.23
C SER A 16 -14.52 7.53 -14.55
N GLY A 17 -13.79 6.56 -15.12
CA GLY A 17 -13.04 6.71 -16.36
C GLY A 17 -11.79 7.60 -16.26
N LYS A 18 -11.33 7.91 -15.04
CA LYS A 18 -10.09 8.68 -14.81
C LYS A 18 -8.83 7.87 -15.12
N ILE A 19 -8.92 6.55 -14.98
CA ILE A 19 -7.90 5.60 -15.41
C ILE A 19 -8.55 4.51 -16.28
N PRO A 20 -7.80 3.91 -17.23
CA PRO A 20 -8.31 2.81 -18.02
C PRO A 20 -8.70 1.62 -17.10
N PRO A 21 -9.65 0.77 -17.53
CA PRO A 21 -9.97 -0.44 -16.81
C PRO A 21 -8.75 -1.37 -16.77
N LEU A 22 -8.44 -1.90 -15.59
CA LEU A 22 -7.32 -2.80 -15.31
C LEU A 22 -7.84 -4.03 -14.55
N THR A 23 -7.21 -5.17 -14.78
CA THR A 23 -7.33 -6.33 -13.90
C THR A 23 -6.38 -6.15 -12.71
N VAL A 24 -6.95 -5.93 -11.53
CA VAL A 24 -6.20 -5.72 -10.28
C VAL A 24 -6.36 -6.94 -9.38
N TYR A 25 -5.26 -7.60 -9.03
CA TYR A 25 -5.27 -8.64 -8.01
C TYR A 25 -4.78 -8.14 -6.66
N VAL A 26 -5.45 -8.57 -5.60
CA VAL A 26 -5.06 -8.31 -4.21
C VAL A 26 -4.54 -9.59 -3.57
N ASP A 27 -3.35 -9.54 -2.98
CA ASP A 27 -2.68 -10.73 -2.47
C ASP A 27 -2.03 -10.56 -1.09
N GLY A 28 -1.70 -11.71 -0.49
CA GLY A 28 -1.27 -11.82 0.90
C GLY A 28 -2.40 -11.55 1.89
N LEU A 29 -2.04 -11.12 3.09
CA LEU A 29 -3.01 -10.85 4.17
C LEU A 29 -4.02 -9.75 3.81
N ALA A 30 -3.68 -8.82 2.91
CA ALA A 30 -4.63 -7.83 2.42
C ALA A 30 -5.87 -8.47 1.78
N LYS A 31 -5.72 -9.62 1.10
CA LYS A 31 -6.83 -10.37 0.51
C LYS A 31 -7.81 -10.82 1.59
N GLU A 32 -7.30 -11.57 2.57
CA GLU A 32 -8.10 -12.16 3.65
C GLU A 32 -8.74 -11.07 4.55
N VAL A 33 -8.00 -10.01 4.87
CA VAL A 33 -8.52 -8.86 5.65
C VAL A 33 -9.61 -8.11 4.89
N SER A 34 -9.51 -8.00 3.56
CA SER A 34 -10.53 -7.32 2.77
C SER A 34 -11.86 -8.08 2.78
N VAL A 35 -11.82 -9.42 2.70
CA VAL A 35 -13.04 -10.25 2.86
C VAL A 35 -13.69 -10.02 4.23
N ILE A 36 -12.89 -9.94 5.30
CA ILE A 36 -13.41 -9.63 6.64
C ILE A 36 -14.08 -8.25 6.65
N TYR A 37 -13.46 -7.25 6.02
CA TYR A 37 -14.02 -5.89 5.98
C TYR A 37 -15.32 -5.81 5.18
N GLU A 38 -15.44 -6.49 4.04
CA GLU A 38 -16.69 -6.53 3.28
C GLU A 38 -17.84 -7.06 4.14
N ASN A 39 -17.59 -8.14 4.89
CA ASN A 39 -18.57 -8.75 5.78
C ASN A 39 -18.97 -7.84 6.96
N LEU A 40 -18.02 -7.09 7.52
CA LEU A 40 -18.28 -6.24 8.69
C LEU A 40 -18.90 -4.88 8.34
N LEU A 41 -18.55 -4.33 7.17
CA LEU A 41 -18.95 -2.99 6.75
C LEU A 41 -20.09 -2.99 5.74
N GLU A 42 -20.54 -4.17 5.28
CA GLU A 42 -21.53 -4.32 4.22
C GLU A 42 -21.18 -3.50 2.96
N ARG A 43 -19.87 -3.44 2.64
CA ARG A 43 -19.33 -2.64 1.56
C ARG A 43 -18.41 -3.48 0.69
N GLU A 44 -18.67 -3.52 -0.61
CA GLU A 44 -17.78 -4.14 -1.60
C GLU A 44 -16.43 -3.41 -1.66
N LEU A 45 -15.37 -4.19 -1.50
CA LEU A 45 -13.97 -3.85 -1.76
C LEU A 45 -13.49 -4.55 -3.03
N PHE A 46 -13.91 -5.79 -3.24
CA PHE A 46 -13.75 -6.52 -4.49
C PHE A 46 -14.89 -6.19 -5.45
N ASN A 47 -14.60 -6.21 -6.75
CA ASN A 47 -15.56 -5.96 -7.81
C ASN A 47 -14.99 -6.49 -9.14
N PHE A 48 -15.62 -6.13 -10.26
CA PHE A 48 -15.18 -6.52 -11.60
C PHE A 48 -13.69 -6.22 -11.88
N TYR A 49 -13.18 -5.07 -11.45
CA TYR A 49 -11.79 -4.66 -11.68
C TYR A 49 -10.82 -5.17 -10.62
N VAL A 50 -11.24 -5.13 -9.35
CA VAL A 50 -10.40 -5.48 -8.20
C VAL A 50 -10.82 -6.82 -7.64
N GLN A 51 -9.96 -7.82 -7.76
CA GLN A 51 -10.27 -9.20 -7.44
C GLN A 51 -9.26 -9.79 -6.44
N PRO A 52 -9.67 -10.77 -5.63
CA PRO A 52 -8.71 -11.55 -4.85
C PRO A 52 -7.80 -12.33 -5.81
N ALA A 53 -6.48 -12.33 -5.56
CA ALA A 53 -5.57 -13.14 -6.37
C ALA A 53 -5.94 -14.63 -6.26
N PRO A 54 -6.09 -15.35 -7.39
CA PRO A 54 -6.52 -16.75 -7.40
C PRO A 54 -5.53 -17.67 -6.69
N ARG A 55 -6.02 -18.86 -6.33
CA ARG A 55 -5.19 -19.97 -5.86
C ARG A 55 -5.17 -21.01 -6.96
N TYR A 56 -3.98 -21.52 -7.28
CA TYR A 56 -3.79 -22.52 -8.33
C TYR A 56 -3.45 -23.86 -7.68
N GLU A 57 -4.19 -24.91 -8.04
CA GLU A 57 -3.91 -26.26 -7.55
C GLU A 57 -2.62 -26.80 -8.19
N GLY A 58 -1.75 -27.39 -7.37
CA GLY A 58 -0.53 -28.03 -7.84
C GLY A 58 0.64 -27.09 -8.18
N LEU A 59 0.45 -25.77 -8.11
CA LEU A 59 1.54 -24.79 -8.25
C LEU A 59 2.14 -24.46 -6.89
N ASP A 60 3.46 -24.26 -6.86
CA ASP A 60 4.10 -23.65 -5.70
C ASP A 60 3.80 -22.15 -5.62
N PHE A 61 4.28 -21.52 -4.55
CA PHE A 61 4.00 -20.11 -4.29
C PHE A 61 4.62 -19.16 -5.33
N GLU A 62 5.80 -19.47 -5.86
CA GLU A 62 6.45 -18.66 -6.88
C GLU A 62 5.77 -18.84 -8.23
N GLU A 63 5.42 -20.06 -8.60
CA GLU A 63 4.65 -20.37 -9.80
C GLU A 63 3.29 -19.67 -9.79
N ALA A 64 2.57 -19.72 -8.67
CA ALA A 64 1.31 -18.99 -8.50
C ALA A 64 1.48 -17.47 -8.67
N CYS A 65 2.54 -16.88 -8.10
CA CYS A 65 2.85 -15.47 -8.31
C CYS A 65 3.18 -15.15 -9.78
N ARG A 66 3.82 -16.06 -10.51
CA ARG A 66 4.11 -15.90 -11.94
C ARG A 66 2.83 -15.93 -12.78
N GLU A 67 1.88 -16.81 -12.47
CA GLU A 67 0.58 -16.82 -13.15
C GLU A 67 -0.22 -15.55 -12.84
N ASN A 68 -0.26 -15.12 -11.58
CA ASN A 68 -0.89 -13.84 -11.20
C ASN A 68 -0.33 -12.65 -12.00
N LEU A 69 1.00 -12.60 -12.22
CA LEU A 69 1.67 -11.57 -13.03
C LEU A 69 1.47 -11.69 -14.56
N ARG A 70 0.87 -12.80 -15.03
CA ARG A 70 0.45 -12.96 -16.42
C ARG A 70 -0.98 -12.50 -16.63
N GLU A 71 -1.83 -12.71 -15.63
CA GLU A 71 -3.27 -12.45 -15.71
C GLU A 71 -3.65 -11.02 -15.27
N ALA A 72 -2.93 -10.44 -14.31
CA ALA A 72 -3.22 -9.11 -13.79
C ALA A 72 -2.33 -8.00 -14.37
N ASP A 73 -2.93 -6.83 -14.56
CA ASP A 73 -2.23 -5.59 -14.92
C ASP A 73 -1.60 -4.92 -13.69
N CYS A 74 -2.21 -5.11 -12.52
CA CYS A 74 -1.77 -4.52 -11.25
C CYS A 74 -1.90 -5.53 -10.10
N ILE A 75 -0.90 -5.58 -9.23
CA ILE A 75 -0.94 -6.37 -8.00
C ILE A 75 -0.85 -5.46 -6.77
N VAL A 76 -1.85 -5.53 -5.90
CA VAL A 76 -1.82 -4.94 -4.54
C VAL A 76 -1.45 -6.05 -3.55
N ALA A 77 -0.16 -6.18 -3.26
CA ALA A 77 0.34 -7.25 -2.39
C ALA A 77 0.83 -6.73 -1.03
N THR A 78 0.69 -7.57 -0.01
CA THR A 78 1.32 -7.39 1.30
C THR A 78 2.56 -8.30 1.42
N SER A 79 3.57 -7.96 2.22
CA SER A 79 3.75 -6.80 3.12
C SER A 79 3.98 -5.46 2.41
N GLY A 80 3.52 -4.35 3.00
CA GLY A 80 3.78 -3.01 2.45
C GLY A 80 5.25 -2.58 2.43
N MET A 81 6.14 -3.35 3.06
CA MET A 81 7.58 -3.06 3.17
C MET A 81 8.48 -4.13 2.51
N LEU A 82 7.91 -5.04 1.71
CA LEU A 82 8.64 -6.15 1.07
C LEU A 82 9.40 -7.06 2.04
N MET A 83 8.78 -7.42 3.17
CA MET A 83 9.41 -8.39 4.08
C MET A 83 9.69 -9.71 3.34
N GLU A 84 10.88 -10.28 3.53
CA GLU A 84 11.27 -11.55 2.90
C GLU A 84 10.26 -12.66 3.25
N GLY A 85 9.96 -13.53 2.28
CA GLY A 85 8.93 -14.57 2.43
C GLY A 85 7.48 -14.10 2.28
N THR A 86 7.24 -12.83 1.90
CA THR A 86 5.88 -12.33 1.60
C THR A 86 5.59 -12.29 0.10
N PRO A 87 4.31 -12.32 -0.32
CA PRO A 87 3.95 -12.17 -1.74
C PRO A 87 4.54 -10.92 -2.37
N SER A 88 4.44 -9.77 -1.68
CA SER A 88 4.99 -8.50 -2.18
C SER A 88 6.47 -8.58 -2.53
N PHE A 89 7.26 -9.27 -1.70
CA PHE A 89 8.70 -9.45 -1.93
C PHE A 89 8.95 -10.30 -3.16
N LEU A 90 8.19 -11.39 -3.33
CA LEU A 90 8.33 -12.27 -4.48
C LEU A 90 7.90 -11.59 -5.78
N TYR A 91 6.75 -10.89 -5.78
CA TYR A 91 6.35 -10.06 -6.92
C TYR A 91 7.41 -9.01 -7.26
N ALA A 92 8.00 -8.34 -6.28
CA ALA A 92 9.07 -7.37 -6.50
C ALA A 92 10.31 -8.03 -7.15
N GLN A 93 10.71 -9.22 -6.69
CA GLN A 93 11.81 -9.97 -7.31
C GLN A 93 11.51 -10.38 -8.75
N LEU A 94 10.29 -10.85 -9.03
CA LEU A 94 9.86 -11.23 -10.38
C LEU A 94 9.80 -10.02 -11.33
N LEU A 95 9.25 -8.90 -10.85
CA LEU A 95 9.15 -7.65 -11.59
C LEU A 95 10.48 -6.92 -11.75
N SER A 96 11.46 -7.15 -10.87
CA SER A 96 12.79 -6.52 -10.94
C SER A 96 13.45 -6.66 -12.31
N LYS A 97 13.13 -7.72 -13.06
CA LYS A 97 13.72 -7.99 -14.39
C LYS A 97 12.93 -7.37 -15.55
N ARG A 98 11.74 -6.80 -15.30
CA ARG A 98 10.81 -6.26 -16.31
C ARG A 98 10.87 -4.73 -16.34
N SER A 99 11.51 -4.16 -17.36
CA SER A 99 11.67 -2.70 -17.47
C SER A 99 10.39 -1.92 -17.77
N SER A 100 9.34 -2.61 -18.23
CA SER A 100 8.00 -2.03 -18.47
C SER A 100 7.10 -2.03 -17.24
N SER A 101 7.62 -2.47 -16.08
CA SER A 101 6.87 -2.56 -14.84
C SER A 101 7.30 -1.47 -13.86
N THR A 102 6.42 -1.17 -12.91
CA THR A 102 6.69 -0.21 -11.83
C THR A 102 6.31 -0.84 -10.49
N ILE A 103 7.17 -0.68 -9.50
CA ILE A 103 6.90 -1.00 -8.10
C ILE A 103 6.61 0.30 -7.37
N ILE A 104 5.44 0.40 -6.75
CA ILE A 104 5.02 1.61 -6.03
C ILE A 104 4.89 1.30 -4.54
N PHE A 105 5.67 2.02 -3.72
CA PHE A 105 5.55 1.96 -2.28
C PHE A 105 4.54 2.96 -1.75
N SER A 106 3.61 2.49 -0.93
CA SER A 106 2.47 3.28 -0.44
C SER A 106 2.71 4.00 0.89
N GLY A 107 3.89 3.89 1.51
CA GLY A 107 4.18 4.67 2.72
C GLY A 107 5.53 4.43 3.37
N TYR A 108 5.54 4.45 4.71
CA TYR A 108 6.76 4.33 5.52
C TYR A 108 7.41 2.94 5.45
N MET A 109 8.73 2.91 5.58
CA MET A 109 9.59 1.73 5.54
C MET A 109 10.44 1.68 6.80
N VAL A 110 10.48 0.52 7.48
CA VAL A 110 11.40 0.27 8.60
C VAL A 110 12.78 -0.14 8.07
N GLU A 111 13.86 0.23 8.77
CA GLU A 111 15.25 0.05 8.30
C GLU A 111 15.60 -1.42 8.02
N GLU A 112 14.99 -2.35 8.75
CA GLU A 112 15.20 -3.79 8.64
C GLU A 112 14.51 -4.41 7.42
N SER A 113 13.63 -3.66 6.75
CA SER A 113 12.84 -4.17 5.64
C SER A 113 13.63 -4.17 4.31
N PHE A 114 13.32 -5.13 3.43
CA PHE A 114 13.89 -5.10 2.08
C PHE A 114 13.48 -3.84 1.33
N GLY A 115 12.25 -3.36 1.50
CA GLY A 115 11.77 -2.13 0.88
C GLY A 115 12.63 -0.92 1.25
N TYR A 116 13.05 -0.81 2.52
CA TYR A 116 14.01 0.21 2.93
C TYR A 116 15.36 0.04 2.24
N ARG A 117 15.93 -1.16 2.26
CA ARG A 117 17.22 -1.45 1.61
C ARG A 117 17.17 -1.14 0.11
N LEU A 118 16.10 -1.52 -0.60
CA LEU A 118 15.92 -1.23 -2.02
C LEU A 118 15.92 0.27 -2.32
N LEU A 119 15.37 1.10 -1.43
CA LEU A 119 15.30 2.55 -1.62
C LEU A 119 16.59 3.29 -1.24
N HIS A 120 17.42 2.73 -0.35
CA HIS A 120 18.59 3.42 0.20
C HIS A 120 19.93 2.87 -0.30
N ASP A 121 19.96 1.63 -0.77
CA ASP A 121 21.15 1.00 -1.37
C ASP A 121 21.12 1.14 -2.89
N ARG A 122 22.11 1.87 -3.43
CA ARG A 122 22.21 2.15 -4.87
C ARG A 122 22.49 0.90 -5.70
N ASP A 123 23.22 -0.07 -5.18
CA ASP A 123 23.58 -1.27 -5.93
C ASP A 123 22.39 -2.24 -5.97
N VAL A 124 21.64 -2.32 -4.88
CA VAL A 124 20.35 -3.05 -4.87
C VAL A 124 19.37 -2.38 -5.84
N LEU A 125 19.22 -1.05 -5.79
CA LEU A 125 18.33 -0.33 -6.70
C LEU A 125 18.70 -0.53 -8.19
N ARG A 126 20.00 -0.47 -8.53
CA ARG A 126 20.50 -0.70 -9.90
C ARG A 126 20.23 -2.12 -10.42
N SER A 127 20.07 -3.10 -9.53
CA SER A 127 19.72 -4.46 -9.92
C SER A 127 18.26 -4.60 -10.39
N PHE A 128 17.40 -3.62 -10.05
CA PHE A 128 16.02 -3.54 -10.50
C PHE A 128 15.95 -2.74 -11.80
N ARG A 129 15.54 -3.42 -12.88
CA ARG A 129 15.29 -2.83 -14.21
C ARG A 129 13.94 -2.14 -14.30
N CYS A 130 12.99 -2.51 -13.44
CA CYS A 130 11.69 -1.85 -13.33
C CYS A 130 11.83 -0.48 -12.68
N GLN A 131 10.83 0.37 -12.85
CA GLN A 131 10.76 1.63 -12.11
C GLN A 131 10.39 1.36 -10.65
N VAL A 132 10.98 2.12 -9.74
CA VAL A 132 10.66 2.07 -8.31
C VAL A 132 10.24 3.47 -7.88
N GLU A 133 8.99 3.60 -7.45
CA GLU A 133 8.40 4.86 -7.02
C GLU A 133 7.89 4.78 -5.59
N ARG A 134 7.71 5.96 -4.99
CA ARG A 134 7.12 6.10 -3.67
C ARG A 134 6.01 7.12 -3.71
N HIS A 135 4.83 6.68 -3.34
CA HIS A 135 3.62 7.49 -3.20
C HIS A 135 3.15 7.35 -1.76
N HIS A 136 3.11 8.45 -1.02
CA HIS A 136 2.80 8.40 0.40
C HIS A 136 1.29 8.47 0.62
N PHE A 137 0.66 7.31 0.79
CA PHE A 137 -0.74 7.22 1.24
C PHE A 137 -0.76 7.33 2.77
N SER A 138 -0.78 8.58 3.25
CA SER A 138 -0.97 8.85 4.66
C SER A 138 -2.39 8.48 5.07
N ALA A 139 -2.52 7.56 6.02
CA ALA A 139 -3.75 7.33 6.77
C ALA A 139 -3.79 8.19 8.06
N HIS A 140 -2.93 9.22 8.13
CA HIS A 140 -2.81 10.12 9.26
C HIS A 140 -3.29 11.50 8.87
N SER A 141 -4.07 12.08 9.76
CA SER A 141 -4.45 13.48 9.68
C SER A 141 -3.23 14.36 9.79
N ASP A 142 -3.19 15.42 8.99
CA ASP A 142 -2.16 16.44 9.13
C ASP A 142 -2.47 17.41 10.27
N ARG A 143 -1.55 18.35 10.49
CA ARG A 143 -1.69 19.34 11.56
C ARG A 143 -3.00 20.12 11.46
N GLY A 144 -3.38 20.58 10.27
CA GLY A 144 -4.59 21.39 10.07
C GLY A 144 -5.86 20.58 10.32
N GLU A 145 -5.87 19.31 9.92
CA GLU A 145 -6.98 18.39 10.20
C GLU A 145 -7.11 18.08 11.70
N ILE A 146 -5.99 17.90 12.40
CA ILE A 146 -5.99 17.73 13.87
C ILE A 146 -6.48 19.01 14.56
N GLU A 147 -6.00 20.18 14.14
CA GLU A 147 -6.45 21.48 14.66
C GLU A 147 -7.96 21.65 14.43
N THR A 148 -8.47 21.28 13.26
CA THR A 148 -9.91 21.30 12.94
C THR A 148 -10.72 20.40 13.89
N ILE A 149 -10.19 19.21 14.24
CA ILE A 149 -10.85 18.32 15.21
C ILE A 149 -10.91 18.97 16.59
N VAL A 150 -9.82 19.59 17.05
CA VAL A 150 -9.76 20.27 18.35
C VAL A 150 -10.75 21.44 18.39
N GLU A 151 -10.79 22.26 17.34
CA GLU A 151 -11.72 23.39 17.23
C GLU A 151 -13.18 22.93 17.24
N ARG A 152 -13.52 21.91 16.46
CA ARG A 152 -14.90 21.40 16.37
C ARG A 152 -15.40 20.76 17.66
N LEU A 153 -14.52 20.05 18.39
CA LEU A 153 -14.89 19.39 19.64
C LEU A 153 -14.83 20.33 20.85
N ALA A 154 -14.10 21.45 20.74
CA ALA A 154 -13.87 22.44 21.80
C ALA A 154 -13.61 21.82 23.20
N PRO A 155 -12.66 20.85 23.32
CA PRO A 155 -12.43 20.15 24.57
C PRO A 155 -11.76 21.06 25.62
N LYS A 156 -12.00 20.78 26.92
CA LYS A 156 -11.36 21.52 28.01
C LYS A 156 -9.84 21.28 28.11
N ARG A 157 -9.36 20.12 27.66
CA ARG A 157 -7.94 19.70 27.67
C ARG A 157 -7.67 18.77 26.50
N VAL A 158 -6.47 18.84 25.92
CA VAL A 158 -6.00 17.96 24.85
C VAL A 158 -4.63 17.39 25.25
N VAL A 159 -4.41 16.11 24.97
CA VAL A 159 -3.13 15.43 25.17
C VAL A 159 -2.72 14.82 23.83
N PHE A 160 -1.57 15.25 23.30
CA PHE A 160 -1.01 14.75 22.05
C PHE A 160 -0.06 13.58 22.32
N VAL A 161 -0.23 12.47 21.58
CA VAL A 161 0.58 11.24 21.70
C VAL A 161 1.04 10.75 20.32
N HIS A 162 1.94 9.76 20.27
CA HIS A 162 2.47 9.14 19.03
C HIS A 162 2.98 10.15 17.98
N GLY A 163 3.87 11.06 18.38
CA GLY A 163 4.55 11.98 17.47
C GLY A 163 6.08 11.87 17.58
N TYR A 164 6.81 12.41 16.62
CA TYR A 164 8.26 12.42 16.67
C TYR A 164 8.77 13.50 17.63
N PRO A 165 9.80 13.20 18.46
CA PRO A 165 10.45 14.21 19.28
C PRO A 165 11.13 15.24 18.37
N THR A 166 10.67 16.48 18.42
CA THR A 166 11.25 17.63 17.73
C THR A 166 11.36 18.78 18.74
N SER A 167 11.91 19.93 18.32
CA SER A 167 11.98 21.15 19.13
C SER A 167 10.61 21.78 19.44
N PHE A 168 9.50 21.24 18.95
CA PHE A 168 8.15 21.74 19.22
C PHE A 168 7.53 21.06 20.45
N GLU A 169 6.83 21.84 21.29
CA GLU A 169 6.14 21.36 22.50
C GLU A 169 4.99 20.36 22.22
N HIS A 170 4.50 20.27 20.98
CA HIS A 170 3.37 19.43 20.61
C HIS A 170 3.77 18.34 19.61
N HIS A 171 4.45 17.30 20.12
CA HIS A 171 5.00 16.21 19.31
C HIS A 171 3.99 15.54 18.37
N GLY A 172 2.71 15.42 18.78
CA GLY A 172 1.67 14.78 17.96
C GLY A 172 1.26 15.54 16.69
N LEU A 173 1.67 16.80 16.52
CA LEU A 173 1.39 17.61 15.32
C LEU A 173 2.46 17.47 14.23
N ASN A 174 3.56 16.75 14.49
CA ASN A 174 4.71 16.65 13.60
C ASN A 174 4.70 15.37 12.75
N ARG A 175 3.54 15.02 12.17
CA ARG A 175 3.48 13.90 11.21
C ARG A 175 3.57 14.45 9.80
N GLU A 176 4.52 13.93 9.02
CA GLU A 176 4.54 14.15 7.58
C GLU A 176 3.30 13.49 6.97
N VAL A 177 2.40 14.32 6.47
CA VAL A 177 1.26 13.91 5.66
C VAL A 177 1.54 14.40 4.26
N VAL A 178 1.83 13.46 3.37
CA VAL A 178 1.90 13.75 1.95
C VAL A 178 0.47 13.71 1.43
N ARG A 179 0.02 14.84 0.91
CA ARG A 179 -1.29 14.96 0.26
C ARG A 179 -1.16 14.59 -1.22
N PHE A 180 -2.22 14.00 -1.77
CA PHE A 180 -2.44 13.84 -3.20
C PHE A 180 -3.44 14.89 -3.69
#